data_AF-A0A2M7HS96-F1
#
_entry.id   AF-A0A2M7HS96-F1
#
_cell.length_a   1.000
_cell.length_b   1.000
_cell.length_c   1.000
_cell.angle_alpha   90.00
_cell.angle_beta   90.00
_cell.angle_gamma   90.00
#
_symmetry.space_group_name_H-M   'P 1'
#
loop_
_entity.id
_entity.type
_entity.pdbx_description
1 polymer ?
#
loop_
_entity_poly.entity_id
_entity_poly.type
_entity_poly.pdbx_seq_one_letter_code
_entity_poly.pdbx_strand_id
1 'polypeptide(L)'
;MKGNDMARGGISKEAVEQARNALLARRESVSIDAIRIELGNTGSKTTIHRYLKELEEAEGNTQLTTSLSEELTFIVEKMSGRLLQEANEIIENERVQHREAITVRDERYQQLRQELLETQSHRDELMGKLQQQEHESKALKTNIDTQKLTLERLKTNEEAMLLRLADKDQQIVSLEEKHAQSRSALEHYRNSVKEQREREQHRHESQVQQLQLEIRALNQQLTAKQLENATVQKQCARLETLLEGTSEQLQKAEVSLSTMTNVKLALEAENHSFKQQITSVEDRYQQATSRINLLNTQLAEQTDKNALLIIEVQSLKSTANAQKDIMDRWFIELKGADSQNRSISKDNN
;
A
#
# COMPACT_ATOMS: atom_id res chain seq x y z
N MET A 1 143.68 25.74 97.69
CA MET A 1 145.03 25.83 98.29
C MET A 1 144.86 26.43 99.68
N LYS A 2 145.26 25.86 100.81
CA LYS A 2 146.30 24.90 101.23
C LYS A 2 145.64 24.03 102.34
N GLY A 3 145.73 22.71 102.36
CA GLY A 3 146.95 21.95 102.59
C GLY A 3 147.33 22.03 104.07
N ASN A 4 146.82 21.12 104.90
CA ASN A 4 147.52 20.71 106.11
C ASN A 4 147.31 19.23 106.38
N ASP A 5 148.44 18.60 106.60
CA ASP A 5 148.72 17.18 106.64
C ASP A 5 148.59 16.68 108.09
N MET A 6 148.59 15.36 108.23
CA MET A 6 148.95 14.59 109.43
C MET A 6 147.89 14.18 110.48
N ALA A 7 147.99 12.88 110.76
CA ALA A 7 147.76 12.17 112.03
C ALA A 7 146.40 11.47 112.24
N ARG A 8 146.45 10.15 112.04
CA ARG A 8 145.74 9.08 112.77
C ARG A 8 144.83 9.57 113.92
N GLY A 9 143.54 9.73 113.64
CA GLY A 9 142.50 9.84 114.67
C GLY A 9 141.59 8.63 114.60
N GLY A 10 141.50 7.86 115.68
CA GLY A 10 140.43 6.88 115.84
C GLY A 10 139.07 7.60 115.87
N ILE A 11 138.09 7.06 115.15
CA ILE A 11 136.68 7.46 115.21
C ILE A 11 136.16 7.50 116.66
N SER A 12 135.48 8.59 117.04
CA SER A 12 134.84 8.76 118.35
C SER A 12 133.39 8.25 118.34
N LYS A 13 132.88 7.85 119.51
CA LYS A 13 131.50 7.36 119.70
C LYS A 13 130.45 8.41 119.30
N GLU A 14 130.71 9.68 119.61
CA GLU A 14 129.83 10.82 119.29
C GLU A 14 129.69 11.06 117.78
N ALA A 15 130.76 10.84 117.01
CA ALA A 15 130.71 10.97 115.55
C ALA A 15 129.80 9.88 114.94
N VAL A 16 129.87 8.65 115.46
CA VAL A 16 129.00 7.53 115.05
C VAL A 16 127.53 7.81 115.40
N GLU A 17 127.27 8.43 116.55
CA GLU A 17 125.94 8.84 116.99
C GLU A 17 125.34 9.94 116.11
N GLN A 18 126.11 10.98 115.78
CA GLN A 18 125.67 12.05 114.87
C GLN A 18 125.37 11.52 113.46
N ALA A 19 126.22 10.63 112.92
CA ALA A 19 125.99 10.02 111.62
C ALA A 19 124.74 9.13 111.61
N ARG A 20 124.48 8.38 112.68
CA ARG A 20 123.23 7.60 112.85
C ARG A 20 121.99 8.49 112.90
N ASN A 21 122.03 9.57 113.68
CA ASN A 21 120.92 10.51 113.82
C ASN A 21 120.63 11.27 112.51
N ALA A 22 121.67 11.61 111.74
CA ALA A 22 121.53 12.22 110.42
C ALA A 22 120.82 11.28 109.42
N LEU A 23 121.14 9.98 109.43
CA LEU A 23 120.48 8.97 108.58
C LEU A 23 119.02 8.73 109.00
N LEU A 24 118.74 8.69 110.30
CA LEU A 24 117.36 8.58 110.82
C LEU A 24 116.51 9.81 110.48
N ALA A 25 117.07 11.02 110.60
CA ALA A 25 116.38 12.25 110.19
C ALA A 25 116.04 12.27 108.69
N ARG A 26 116.85 11.59 107.87
CA ARG A 26 116.63 11.40 106.43
C ARG A 26 115.75 10.19 106.08
N ARG A 27 115.26 9.43 107.07
CA ARG A 27 114.49 8.17 106.91
C ARG A 27 115.21 7.10 106.09
N GLU A 28 116.54 7.08 106.14
CA GLU A 28 117.36 6.11 105.41
C GLU A 28 117.80 4.95 106.33
N SER A 29 118.08 3.76 105.78
CA SER A 29 118.39 2.58 106.59
C SER A 29 119.73 2.72 107.32
N VAL A 30 119.70 2.63 108.64
CA VAL A 30 120.88 2.67 109.52
C VAL A 30 121.67 1.36 109.37
N SER A 31 122.57 1.30 108.40
CA SER A 31 123.51 0.19 108.22
C SER A 31 124.94 0.65 108.52
N ILE A 32 125.82 -0.28 108.89
CA ILE A 32 127.23 0.02 109.21
C ILE A 32 127.91 0.72 108.03
N ASP A 33 127.60 0.29 106.80
CA ASP A 33 128.18 0.87 105.59
C ASP A 33 127.58 2.26 105.29
N ALA A 34 126.30 2.49 105.59
CA ALA A 34 125.68 3.82 105.47
C ALA A 34 126.28 4.83 106.45
N ILE A 35 126.47 4.43 107.71
CA ILE A 35 127.13 5.28 108.72
C ILE A 35 128.58 5.56 108.34
N ARG A 36 129.28 4.56 107.78
CA ARG A 36 130.65 4.73 107.31
C ARG A 36 130.74 5.70 106.14
N ILE A 37 129.77 5.70 105.23
CA ILE A 37 129.70 6.66 104.11
C ILE A 37 129.50 8.08 104.64
N GLU A 38 128.57 8.28 105.59
CA GLU A 38 128.34 9.60 106.21
C GLU A 38 129.55 10.09 107.04
N LEU A 39 130.34 9.17 107.61
CA LEU A 39 131.62 9.46 108.27
C LEU A 39 132.79 9.68 107.30
N GLY A 40 132.53 9.86 106.00
CA GLY A 40 133.57 10.11 104.99
C GLY A 40 134.45 8.89 104.71
N ASN A 41 133.89 7.69 104.81
CA ASN A 41 134.54 6.39 104.63
C ASN A 41 135.67 6.09 105.65
N THR A 42 135.65 6.79 106.78
CA THR A 42 136.61 6.64 107.87
C THR A 42 136.10 5.68 108.96
N GLY A 43 137.02 4.97 109.60
CA GLY A 43 136.71 3.98 110.64
C GLY A 43 136.55 2.54 110.11
N SER A 44 137.09 1.57 110.86
CA SER A 44 136.90 0.15 110.57
C SER A 44 135.48 -0.29 110.92
N LYS A 45 134.89 -1.13 110.06
CA LYS A 45 133.53 -1.68 110.19
C LYS A 45 133.25 -2.28 111.57
N THR A 46 134.28 -2.88 112.19
CA THR A 46 134.25 -3.45 113.54
C THR A 46 134.10 -2.41 114.66
N THR A 47 134.72 -1.23 114.52
CA THR A 47 134.68 -0.17 115.53
C THR A 47 133.37 0.61 115.46
N ILE A 48 132.84 0.84 114.25
CA ILE A 48 131.51 1.41 114.04
C ILE A 48 130.46 0.47 114.63
N HIS A 49 130.54 -0.83 114.35
CA HIS A 49 129.61 -1.82 114.91
C HIS A 49 129.69 -1.90 116.45
N ARG A 50 130.88 -1.78 117.05
CA ARG A 50 131.03 -1.75 118.51
C ARG A 50 130.32 -0.53 119.11
N TYR A 51 130.56 0.67 118.58
CA TYR A 51 129.92 1.89 119.08
C TYR A 51 128.40 1.92 118.81
N LEU A 52 127.94 1.35 117.70
CA LEU A 52 126.52 1.22 117.36
C LEU A 52 125.81 0.28 118.34
N LYS A 53 126.44 -0.86 118.67
CA LYS A 53 125.94 -1.79 119.69
C LYS A 53 125.92 -1.17 121.09
N GLU A 54 126.96 -0.42 121.46
CA GLU A 54 126.99 0.32 122.74
C GLU A 54 125.96 1.47 122.81
N LEU A 55 125.50 2.00 121.67
CA LEU A 55 124.42 3.00 121.59
C LEU A 55 123.04 2.31 121.66
N GLU A 56 122.87 1.17 120.98
CA GLU A 56 121.66 0.35 121.08
C GLU A 56 121.44 -0.17 122.51
N GLU A 57 122.50 -0.59 123.20
CA GLU A 57 122.44 -1.02 124.61
C GLU A 57 122.15 0.15 125.58
N ALA A 58 122.51 1.38 125.23
CA ALA A 58 122.18 2.58 126.02
C ALA A 58 120.73 3.05 125.81
N GLU A 59 120.18 2.87 124.60
CA GLU A 59 118.80 3.24 124.25
C GLU A 59 117.77 2.20 124.71
N GLY A 60 118.16 0.92 124.86
CA GLY A 60 117.29 -0.14 125.37
C GLY A 60 116.85 0.02 126.84
N ASN A 61 117.35 1.02 127.56
CA ASN A 61 117.15 1.23 128.99
C ASN A 61 116.26 2.43 129.37
N THR A 62 115.50 3.00 128.43
CA THR A 62 114.44 3.99 128.74
C THR A 62 113.07 3.33 128.83
N GLN A 63 112.95 2.35 129.72
CA GLN A 63 111.67 2.04 130.38
C GLN A 63 111.54 2.99 131.55
N LEU A 64 110.56 3.90 131.56
CA LEU A 64 109.96 4.55 132.75
C LEU A 64 108.95 5.63 132.30
N THR A 65 107.65 5.30 132.30
CA THR A 65 106.50 6.10 132.84
C THR A 65 105.18 5.48 132.37
N THR A 66 104.78 4.40 133.03
CA THR A 66 103.64 3.53 132.66
C THR A 66 102.27 3.96 133.18
N SER A 67 102.12 5.05 133.94
CA SER A 67 100.80 5.42 134.49
C SER A 67 100.02 6.45 133.64
N LEU A 68 100.69 7.41 133.00
CA LEU A 68 100.01 8.43 132.17
C LEU A 68 99.74 7.96 130.73
N SER A 69 100.56 7.04 130.22
CA SER A 69 100.44 6.51 128.86
C SER A 69 99.23 5.60 128.71
N GLU A 70 98.92 4.77 129.71
CA GLU A 70 97.79 3.84 129.66
C GLU A 70 96.44 4.57 129.65
N GLU A 71 96.29 5.63 130.46
CA GLU A 71 95.09 6.47 130.48
C GLU A 71 94.91 7.27 129.18
N LEU A 72 95.99 7.83 128.62
CA LEU A 72 95.95 8.51 127.32
C LEU A 72 95.67 7.51 126.19
N THR A 73 96.26 6.32 126.19
CA THR A 73 95.95 5.29 125.19
C THR A 73 94.51 4.80 125.30
N PHE A 74 93.96 4.68 126.52
CA PHE A 74 92.56 4.33 126.73
C PHE A 74 91.60 5.41 126.23
N ILE A 75 91.93 6.70 126.45
CA ILE A 75 91.14 7.83 125.93
C ILE A 75 91.22 7.88 124.40
N VAL A 76 92.40 7.71 123.82
CA VAL A 76 92.60 7.68 122.36
C VAL A 76 91.89 6.48 121.73
N GLU A 77 91.93 5.31 122.36
CA GLU A 77 91.23 4.11 121.91
C GLU A 77 89.71 4.32 121.97
N LYS A 78 89.18 4.89 123.06
CA LYS A 78 87.76 5.25 123.19
C LYS A 78 87.34 6.34 122.20
N MET A 79 88.18 7.35 121.95
CA MET A 79 87.93 8.40 120.94
C MET A 79 87.97 7.82 119.53
N SER A 80 88.93 6.95 119.20
CA SER A 80 89.02 6.29 117.90
C SER A 80 87.84 5.33 117.67
N GLY A 81 87.41 4.60 118.70
CA GLY A 81 86.21 3.77 118.67
C GLY A 81 84.94 4.60 118.45
N ARG A 82 84.85 5.76 119.11
CA ARG A 82 83.73 6.70 118.90
C ARG A 82 83.76 7.34 117.51
N LEU A 83 84.92 7.72 117.00
CA LEU A 83 85.08 8.25 115.63
C LEU A 83 84.77 7.19 114.57
N LEU A 84 85.19 5.94 114.78
CA LEU A 84 84.83 4.81 113.91
C LEU A 84 83.33 4.53 113.96
N GLN A 85 82.71 4.63 115.14
CA GLN A 85 81.27 4.50 115.29
C GLN A 85 80.54 5.64 114.56
N GLU A 86 80.92 6.89 114.76
CA GLU A 86 80.34 8.06 114.07
C GLU A 86 80.55 7.98 112.54
N ALA A 87 81.72 7.55 112.07
CA ALA A 87 81.99 7.32 110.65
C ALA A 87 81.12 6.19 110.06
N ASN A 88 80.96 5.08 110.79
CA ASN A 88 80.08 4.00 110.39
C ASN A 88 78.60 4.42 110.39
N GLU A 89 78.17 5.23 111.35
CA GLU A 89 76.82 5.80 111.39
C GLU A 89 76.57 6.73 110.19
N ILE A 90 77.54 7.56 109.79
CA ILE A 90 77.45 8.39 108.57
C ILE A 90 77.35 7.51 107.32
N ILE A 91 78.22 6.50 107.19
CA ILE A 91 78.22 5.59 106.03
C ILE A 91 76.89 4.83 105.95
N GLU A 92 76.36 4.33 107.07
CA GLU A 92 75.07 3.64 107.04
C GLU A 92 73.92 4.59 106.71
N ASN A 93 73.94 5.83 107.20
CA ASN A 93 72.97 6.85 106.82
C ASN A 93 73.02 7.16 105.33
N GLU A 94 74.21 7.37 104.74
CA GLU A 94 74.38 7.58 103.30
C GLU A 94 73.93 6.36 102.50
N ARG A 95 74.22 5.13 102.95
CA ARG A 95 73.77 3.91 102.28
C ARG A 95 72.26 3.73 102.35
N VAL A 96 71.61 4.16 103.44
CA VAL A 96 70.14 4.18 103.53
C VAL A 96 69.57 5.20 102.55
N GLN A 97 70.09 6.44 102.55
CA GLN A 97 69.66 7.49 101.61
C GLN A 97 69.87 7.09 100.14
N HIS A 98 71.01 6.45 99.82
CA HIS A 98 71.26 5.95 98.47
C HIS A 98 70.33 4.79 98.10
N ARG A 99 70.04 3.87 99.02
CA ARG A 99 69.06 2.80 98.78
C ARG A 99 67.67 3.38 98.51
N GLU A 100 67.24 4.35 99.32
CA GLU A 100 65.97 5.06 99.13
C GLU A 100 65.94 5.82 97.79
N ALA A 101 67.04 6.48 97.41
CA ALA A 101 67.13 7.17 96.12
C ALA A 101 67.05 6.19 94.93
N ILE A 102 67.67 5.01 95.03
CA ILE A 102 67.58 3.97 94.01
C ILE A 102 66.15 3.43 93.91
N THR A 103 65.50 3.15 95.04
CA THR A 103 64.11 2.63 95.02
C THR A 103 63.15 3.65 94.41
N VAL A 104 63.22 4.92 94.81
CA VAL A 104 62.39 5.98 94.23
C VAL A 104 62.64 6.13 92.73
N ARG A 105 63.91 6.07 92.31
CA ARG A 105 64.29 6.15 90.89
C ARG A 105 63.75 4.95 90.12
N ASP A 106 63.88 3.75 90.65
CA ASP A 106 63.44 2.51 89.99
C ASP A 106 61.91 2.43 89.90
N GLU A 107 61.19 2.87 90.94
CA GLU A 107 59.73 3.06 90.91
C GLU A 107 59.33 4.05 89.82
N ARG A 108 60.03 5.19 89.71
CA ARG A 108 59.76 6.18 88.67
C ARG A 108 60.03 5.63 87.27
N TYR A 109 61.11 4.85 87.09
CA TYR A 109 61.40 4.18 85.83
C TYR A 109 60.33 3.15 85.46
N GLN A 110 59.81 2.39 86.42
CA GLN A 110 58.73 1.43 86.18
C GLN A 110 57.44 2.13 85.78
N GLN A 111 57.05 3.21 86.46
CA GLN A 111 55.89 4.03 86.10
C GLN A 111 56.01 4.57 84.67
N LEU A 112 57.14 5.21 84.35
CA LEU A 112 57.36 5.77 83.01
C LEU A 112 57.35 4.69 81.92
N ARG A 113 57.86 3.48 82.23
CA ARG A 113 57.82 2.35 81.30
C ARG A 113 56.40 1.83 81.08
N GLN A 114 55.56 1.82 82.11
CA GLN A 114 54.14 1.46 81.99
C GLN A 114 53.39 2.49 81.14
N GLU A 115 53.55 3.78 81.44
CA GLU A 115 52.95 4.88 80.65
C GLU A 115 53.39 4.82 79.17
N LEU A 116 54.67 4.52 78.90
CA LEU A 116 55.17 4.36 77.54
C LEU A 116 54.56 3.14 76.83
N LEU A 117 54.34 2.02 77.53
CA LEU A 117 53.69 0.85 76.96
C LEU A 117 52.22 1.12 76.64
N GLU A 118 51.50 1.79 77.55
CA GLU A 118 50.09 2.15 77.38
C GLU A 118 49.89 3.15 76.23
N THR A 119 50.78 4.14 76.12
CA THR A 119 50.72 5.09 74.99
C THR A 119 51.09 4.42 73.66
N GLN A 120 52.02 3.46 73.65
CA GLN A 120 52.33 2.66 72.47
C GLN A 120 51.15 1.78 72.05
N SER A 121 50.52 1.06 72.98
CA SER A 121 49.34 0.25 72.67
C SER A 121 48.19 1.11 72.16
N HIS A 122 47.93 2.25 72.79
CA HIS A 122 46.89 3.18 72.35
C HIS A 122 47.17 3.75 70.95
N ARG A 123 48.43 4.10 70.66
CA ARG A 123 48.85 4.54 69.33
C ARG A 123 48.63 3.44 68.28
N ASP A 124 48.98 2.20 68.59
CA ASP A 124 48.84 1.08 67.67
C ASP A 124 47.36 0.74 67.42
N GLU A 125 46.50 0.83 68.44
CA GLU A 125 45.05 0.73 68.30
C GLU A 125 44.47 1.83 67.40
N LEU A 126 44.90 3.08 67.60
CA LEU A 126 44.47 4.22 66.78
C LEU A 126 44.94 4.09 65.33
N MET A 127 46.17 3.62 65.10
CA MET A 127 46.66 3.32 63.74
C MET A 127 45.84 2.22 63.08
N GLY A 128 45.47 1.16 63.80
CA GLY A 128 44.58 0.12 63.29
C GLY A 128 43.21 0.66 62.88
N LYS A 129 42.59 1.49 63.72
CA LYS A 129 41.31 2.15 63.40
C LYS A 129 41.43 3.09 62.19
N LEU A 130 42.52 3.84 62.08
CA LEU A 130 42.76 4.74 60.95
C LEU A 130 42.90 3.95 59.64
N GLN A 131 43.70 2.88 59.64
CA GLN A 131 43.84 2.00 58.47
C GLN A 131 42.50 1.39 58.05
N GLN A 132 41.70 0.93 59.01
CA GLN A 132 40.36 0.40 58.72
C GLN A 132 39.46 1.45 58.07
N GLN A 133 39.42 2.68 58.63
CA GLN A 133 38.65 3.78 58.05
C GLN A 133 39.13 4.18 56.66
N GLU A 134 40.45 4.16 56.41
CA GLU A 134 41.00 4.40 55.07
C GLU A 134 40.57 3.32 54.07
N HIS A 135 40.56 2.05 54.47
CA HIS A 135 40.07 0.96 53.64
C HIS A 135 38.58 1.09 53.34
N GLU A 136 37.75 1.38 54.35
CA GLU A 136 36.31 1.63 54.19
C GLU A 136 36.05 2.83 53.27
N SER A 137 36.78 3.94 53.44
CA SER A 137 36.67 5.12 52.57
C SER A 137 37.04 4.80 51.12
N LYS A 138 38.11 4.04 50.89
CA LYS A 138 38.50 3.60 49.54
C LYS A 138 37.43 2.70 48.93
N ALA A 139 36.90 1.74 49.68
CA ALA A 139 35.82 0.86 49.23
C ALA A 139 34.56 1.65 48.85
N LEU A 140 34.13 2.59 49.70
CA LEU A 140 32.98 3.46 49.42
C LEU A 140 33.20 4.32 48.18
N LYS A 141 34.40 4.90 47.99
CA LYS A 141 34.72 5.67 46.77
C LYS A 141 34.61 4.81 45.53
N THR A 142 35.19 3.60 45.53
CA THR A 142 35.07 2.69 44.39
C THR A 142 33.63 2.31 44.11
N ASN A 143 32.81 2.06 45.15
CA ASN A 143 31.38 1.77 44.98
C ASN A 143 30.64 2.97 44.35
N ILE A 144 30.87 4.18 44.85
CA ILE A 144 30.30 5.41 44.28
C ILE A 144 30.69 5.57 42.81
N ASP A 145 31.95 5.33 42.46
CA ASP A 145 32.41 5.45 41.07
C ASP A 145 31.78 4.38 40.17
N THR A 146 31.62 3.15 40.66
CA THR A 146 30.88 2.11 39.92
C THR A 146 29.41 2.48 39.72
N GLN A 147 28.75 3.05 40.73
CA GLN A 147 27.37 3.50 40.64
C GLN A 147 27.18 4.69 39.69
N LYS A 148 28.16 5.62 39.65
CA LYS A 148 28.13 6.71 38.66
C LYS A 148 28.22 6.17 37.24
N LEU A 149 29.13 5.22 36.99
CA LEU A 149 29.25 4.58 35.68
C LEU A 149 27.99 3.81 35.28
N THR A 150 27.34 3.11 36.23
CA THR A 150 26.07 2.43 35.92
C THR A 150 24.95 3.43 35.65
N LEU A 151 24.87 4.54 36.38
CA LEU A 151 23.89 5.60 36.13
C LEU A 151 24.10 6.24 34.74
N GLU A 152 25.33 6.52 34.34
CA GLU A 152 25.64 7.04 33.01
C GLU A 152 25.26 6.04 31.90
N ARG A 153 25.55 4.75 32.10
CA ARG A 153 25.11 3.68 31.18
C ARG A 153 23.59 3.55 31.09
N LEU A 154 22.88 3.69 32.20
CA LEU A 154 21.42 3.65 32.22
C LEU A 154 20.82 4.87 31.51
N LYS A 155 21.35 6.07 31.74
CA LYS A 155 20.91 7.30 31.06
C LYS A 155 21.11 7.22 29.54
N THR A 156 22.29 6.79 29.10
CA THR A 156 22.55 6.62 27.66
C THR A 156 21.65 5.56 27.02
N ASN A 157 21.36 4.45 27.72
CA ASN A 157 20.38 3.47 27.27
C ASN A 157 18.95 4.04 27.22
N GLU A 158 18.56 4.84 28.20
CA GLU A 158 17.27 5.52 28.23
C GLU A 158 17.12 6.48 27.05
N GLU A 159 18.11 7.32 26.78
CA GLU A 159 18.15 8.22 25.61
C GLU A 159 18.05 7.43 24.29
N ALA A 160 18.78 6.32 24.16
CA ALA A 160 18.70 5.47 22.98
C ALA A 160 17.31 4.82 22.81
N MET A 161 16.67 4.41 23.91
CA MET A 161 15.31 3.86 23.88
C MET A 161 14.26 4.93 23.52
N LEU A 162 14.41 6.16 24.03
CA LEU A 162 13.53 7.28 23.69
C LEU A 162 13.63 7.64 22.20
N LEU A 163 14.84 7.68 21.64
CA LEU A 163 15.04 7.87 20.19
C LEU A 163 14.36 6.76 19.39
N ARG A 164 14.54 5.50 19.79
CA ARG A 164 13.90 4.36 19.13
C ARG A 164 12.38 4.41 19.22
N LEU A 165 11.82 4.87 20.34
CA LEU A 165 10.39 5.08 20.49
C LEU A 165 9.89 6.19 19.56
N ALA A 166 10.57 7.33 19.50
CA ALA A 166 10.23 8.42 18.59
C ALA A 166 10.26 7.99 17.11
N ASP A 167 11.26 7.21 16.69
CA ASP A 167 11.32 6.63 15.35
C ASP A 167 10.14 5.71 15.06
N LYS A 168 9.71 4.92 16.06
CA LYS A 168 8.56 4.02 15.94
C LYS A 168 7.26 4.79 15.86
N ASP A 169 7.09 5.85 16.62
CA ASP A 169 5.92 6.73 16.56
C ASP A 169 5.82 7.40 15.19
N GLN A 170 6.93 7.91 14.65
CA GLN A 170 6.96 8.45 13.28
C GLN A 170 6.61 7.40 12.22
N GLN A 171 7.12 6.17 12.38
CA GLN A 171 6.75 5.06 11.48
C GLN A 171 5.26 4.72 11.56
N ILE A 172 4.67 4.72 12.77
CA ILE A 172 3.23 4.50 12.96
C ILE A 172 2.43 5.58 12.25
N VAL A 173 2.75 6.87 12.47
CA VAL A 173 2.07 8.00 11.81
C VAL A 173 2.17 7.88 10.28
N SER A 174 3.34 7.53 9.74
CA SER A 174 3.52 7.33 8.30
C SER A 174 2.67 6.17 7.75
N LEU A 175 2.53 5.08 8.50
CA LEU A 175 1.69 3.95 8.11
C LEU A 175 0.20 4.31 8.19
N GLU A 176 -0.23 5.02 9.23
CA GLU A 176 -1.60 5.52 9.38
C GLU A 176 -1.97 6.45 8.22
N GLU A 177 -1.07 7.35 7.81
CA GLU A 177 -1.29 8.22 6.66
C GLU A 177 -1.44 7.41 5.36
N LYS A 178 -0.57 6.42 5.12
CA LYS A 178 -0.69 5.51 3.95
C LYS A 178 -2.01 4.72 3.98
N HIS A 179 -2.45 4.29 5.16
CA HIS A 179 -3.73 3.61 5.33
C HIS A 179 -4.91 4.56 5.07
N ALA A 180 -4.85 5.80 5.55
CA ALA A 180 -5.87 6.82 5.30
C ALA A 180 -5.95 7.15 3.81
N GLN A 181 -4.81 7.35 3.14
CA GLN A 181 -4.74 7.56 1.69
C GLN A 181 -5.30 6.35 0.92
N SER A 182 -4.98 5.13 1.33
CA SER A 182 -5.52 3.91 0.71
C SER A 182 -7.04 3.79 0.86
N ARG A 183 -7.59 4.16 2.03
CA ARG A 183 -9.03 4.20 2.26
C ARG A 183 -9.71 5.25 1.39
N SER A 184 -9.18 6.47 1.34
CA SER A 184 -9.68 7.54 0.48
C SER A 184 -9.64 7.15 -1.00
N ALA A 185 -8.54 6.54 -1.48
CA ALA A 185 -8.45 6.03 -2.84
C ALA A 185 -9.52 4.96 -3.16
N LEU A 186 -9.78 4.04 -2.22
CA LEU A 186 -10.84 3.05 -2.36
C LEU A 186 -12.24 3.66 -2.35
N GLU A 187 -12.48 4.70 -1.56
CA GLU A 187 -13.74 5.45 -1.57
C GLU A 187 -13.94 6.18 -2.90
N HIS A 188 -12.91 6.84 -3.42
CA HIS A 188 -12.96 7.45 -4.75
C HIS A 188 -13.23 6.41 -5.84
N TYR A 189 -12.57 5.25 -5.79
CA TYR A 189 -12.84 4.16 -6.73
C TYR A 189 -14.28 3.65 -6.63
N ARG A 190 -14.78 3.41 -5.41
CA ARG A 190 -16.18 2.98 -5.19
C ARG A 190 -17.18 4.01 -5.72
N ASN A 191 -16.96 5.29 -5.44
CA ASN A 191 -17.81 6.39 -5.92
C ASN A 191 -17.74 6.51 -7.44
N SER A 192 -16.55 6.40 -8.03
CA SER A 192 -16.37 6.43 -9.49
C SER A 192 -17.10 5.28 -10.18
N VAL A 193 -17.00 4.05 -9.66
CA VAL A 193 -17.75 2.90 -10.18
C VAL A 193 -19.25 3.08 -10.02
N LYS A 194 -19.69 3.63 -8.88
CA LYS A 194 -21.11 3.95 -8.65
C LYS A 194 -21.62 4.98 -9.66
N GLU A 195 -20.92 6.10 -9.83
CA GLU A 195 -21.26 7.14 -10.82
C GLU A 195 -21.26 6.59 -12.25
N GLN A 196 -20.31 5.71 -12.59
CA GLN A 196 -20.29 5.08 -13.91
C GLN A 196 -21.56 4.27 -14.14
N ARG A 197 -21.96 3.42 -13.16
CA ARG A 197 -23.19 2.63 -13.25
C ARG A 197 -24.43 3.51 -13.33
N GLU A 198 -24.50 4.60 -12.57
CA GLU A 198 -25.60 5.56 -12.63
C GLU A 198 -25.70 6.24 -14.00
N ARG A 199 -24.56 6.65 -14.59
CA ARG A 199 -24.53 7.22 -15.95
C ARG A 199 -24.98 6.21 -17.01
N GLU A 200 -24.52 4.97 -16.92
CA GLU A 200 -24.95 3.88 -17.81
C GLU A 200 -26.45 3.61 -17.66
N GLN A 201 -26.96 3.55 -16.43
CA GLN A 201 -28.38 3.38 -16.16
C GLN A 201 -29.21 4.52 -16.75
N HIS A 202 -28.84 5.78 -16.54
CA HIS A 202 -29.56 6.92 -17.12
C HIS A 202 -29.53 6.92 -18.66
N ARG A 203 -28.40 6.50 -19.26
CA ARG A 203 -28.31 6.34 -20.72
C ARG A 203 -29.26 5.27 -21.21
N HIS A 204 -29.33 4.12 -20.54
CA HIS A 204 -30.26 3.05 -20.87
C HIS A 204 -31.72 3.47 -20.69
N GLU A 205 -32.05 4.15 -19.59
CA GLU A 205 -33.39 4.71 -19.34
C GLU A 205 -33.80 5.68 -20.46
N SER A 206 -32.91 6.57 -20.88
CA SER A 206 -33.16 7.50 -21.98
C SER A 206 -33.39 6.77 -23.31
N GLN A 207 -32.58 5.75 -23.63
CA GLN A 207 -32.77 4.93 -24.84
C GLN A 207 -34.11 4.18 -24.82
N VAL A 208 -34.49 3.61 -23.68
CA VAL A 208 -35.78 2.92 -23.52
C VAL A 208 -36.93 3.91 -23.72
N GLN A 209 -36.84 5.11 -23.15
CA GLN A 209 -37.86 6.15 -23.36
C GLN A 209 -37.96 6.57 -24.83
N GLN A 210 -36.84 6.74 -25.53
CA GLN A 210 -36.83 7.05 -26.95
C GLN A 210 -37.50 5.94 -27.78
N LEU A 211 -37.13 4.67 -27.56
CA LEU A 211 -37.74 3.53 -28.24
C LEU A 211 -39.25 3.42 -27.94
N GLN A 212 -39.67 3.71 -26.71
CA GLN A 212 -41.10 3.75 -26.37
C GLN A 212 -41.85 4.85 -27.13
N LEU A 213 -41.25 6.03 -27.32
CA LEU A 213 -41.84 7.09 -28.14
C LEU A 213 -41.90 6.69 -29.62
N GLU A 214 -40.85 6.07 -30.16
CA GLU A 214 -40.83 5.55 -31.53
C GLU A 214 -41.89 4.46 -31.74
N ILE A 215 -42.05 3.53 -30.81
CA ILE A 215 -43.12 2.51 -30.85
C ILE A 215 -44.50 3.18 -30.85
N ARG A 216 -44.73 4.19 -30.00
CA ARG A 216 -45.99 4.94 -30.00
C ARG A 216 -46.24 5.65 -31.33
N ALA A 217 -45.22 6.29 -31.90
CA ALA A 217 -45.32 6.96 -33.19
C ALA A 217 -45.60 5.97 -34.34
N LEU A 218 -44.89 4.84 -34.39
CA LEU A 218 -45.13 3.79 -35.38
C LEU A 218 -46.53 3.18 -35.25
N ASN A 219 -47.02 2.97 -34.02
CA ASN A 219 -48.39 2.52 -33.81
C ASN A 219 -49.42 3.54 -34.31
N GLN A 220 -49.20 4.84 -34.09
CA GLN A 220 -50.07 5.88 -34.64
C GLN A 220 -50.02 5.94 -36.18
N GLN A 221 -48.85 5.73 -36.78
CA GLN A 221 -48.72 5.64 -38.24
C GLN A 221 -49.44 4.40 -38.78
N LEU A 222 -49.31 3.25 -38.09
CA LEU A 222 -49.98 2.01 -38.46
C LEU A 222 -51.51 2.17 -38.40
N THR A 223 -52.06 2.78 -37.35
CA THR A 223 -53.51 3.02 -37.26
C THR A 223 -53.99 3.98 -38.34
N ALA A 224 -53.22 5.03 -38.67
CA ALA A 224 -53.53 5.91 -39.80
C ALA A 224 -53.55 5.14 -41.13
N LYS A 225 -52.56 4.26 -41.37
CA LYS A 225 -52.53 3.41 -42.58
C LYS A 225 -53.66 2.38 -42.62
N GLN A 226 -54.07 1.83 -41.49
CA GLN A 226 -55.24 0.96 -41.41
C GLN A 226 -56.53 1.70 -41.78
N LEU A 227 -56.70 2.94 -41.30
CA LEU A 227 -57.84 3.79 -41.66
C LEU A 227 -57.83 4.14 -43.17
N GLU A 228 -56.68 4.50 -43.74
CA GLU A 228 -56.53 4.70 -45.19
C GLU A 228 -56.86 3.44 -45.99
N ASN A 229 -56.41 2.26 -45.55
CA ASN A 229 -56.74 1.01 -46.23
C ASN A 229 -58.25 0.71 -46.15
N ALA A 230 -58.88 0.93 -45.00
CA ALA A 230 -60.33 0.77 -44.85
C ALA A 230 -61.13 1.71 -45.76
N THR A 231 -60.68 2.96 -45.96
CA THR A 231 -61.35 3.88 -46.91
C THR A 231 -61.18 3.42 -48.35
N VAL A 232 -59.99 2.94 -48.75
CA VAL A 232 -59.76 2.37 -50.08
C VAL A 232 -60.59 1.11 -50.29
N GLN A 233 -60.65 0.19 -49.33
CA GLN A 233 -61.52 -0.99 -49.40
C GLN A 233 -62.99 -0.62 -49.60
N LYS A 234 -63.47 0.40 -48.87
CA LYS A 234 -64.84 0.92 -49.06
C LYS A 234 -65.05 1.52 -50.45
N GLN A 235 -64.04 2.19 -51.02
CA GLN A 235 -64.09 2.70 -52.39
C GLN A 235 -64.10 1.57 -53.42
N CYS A 236 -63.26 0.55 -53.25
CA CYS A 236 -63.25 -0.64 -54.11
C CYS A 236 -64.61 -1.34 -54.09
N ALA A 237 -65.19 -1.60 -52.91
CA ALA A 237 -66.52 -2.20 -52.79
C ALA A 237 -67.61 -1.33 -53.46
N ARG A 238 -67.49 0.01 -53.41
CA ARG A 238 -68.39 0.91 -54.12
C ARG A 238 -68.19 0.82 -55.64
N LEU A 239 -66.95 0.71 -56.11
CA LEU A 239 -66.67 0.55 -57.54
C LEU A 239 -67.13 -0.82 -58.05
N GLU A 240 -66.97 -1.88 -57.27
CA GLU A 240 -67.49 -3.23 -57.57
C GLU A 240 -69.00 -3.21 -57.72
N THR A 241 -69.74 -2.62 -56.78
CA THR A 241 -71.21 -2.50 -56.88
C THR A 241 -71.66 -1.63 -58.07
N LEU A 242 -70.94 -0.55 -58.38
CA LEU A 242 -71.19 0.23 -59.61
C LEU A 242 -70.90 -0.59 -60.87
N LEU A 243 -69.81 -1.36 -60.89
CA LEU A 243 -69.43 -2.20 -62.02
C LEU A 243 -70.46 -3.32 -62.25
N GLU A 244 -70.88 -4.02 -61.19
CA GLU A 244 -71.99 -4.97 -61.23
C GLU A 244 -73.27 -4.31 -61.78
N GLY A 245 -73.63 -3.13 -61.26
CA GLY A 245 -74.78 -2.37 -61.75
C GLY A 245 -74.67 -1.99 -63.24
N THR A 246 -73.50 -1.55 -63.70
CA THR A 246 -73.27 -1.27 -65.13
C THR A 246 -73.25 -2.53 -65.98
N SER A 247 -72.76 -3.65 -65.46
CA SER A 247 -72.78 -4.96 -66.13
C SER A 247 -74.21 -5.47 -66.27
N GLU A 248 -75.05 -5.33 -65.24
CA GLU A 248 -76.48 -5.62 -65.34
C GLU A 248 -77.19 -4.72 -66.34
N GLN A 249 -76.89 -3.42 -66.35
CA GLN A 249 -77.43 -2.48 -67.33
C GLN A 249 -76.99 -2.83 -68.74
N LEU A 250 -75.72 -3.18 -68.94
CA LEU A 250 -75.18 -3.65 -70.21
C LEU A 250 -75.88 -4.93 -70.65
N GLN A 251 -76.03 -5.92 -69.76
CA GLN A 251 -76.75 -7.16 -70.06
C GLN A 251 -78.22 -6.90 -70.42
N LYS A 252 -78.91 -6.00 -69.70
CA LYS A 252 -80.28 -5.58 -70.05
C LYS A 252 -80.32 -4.89 -71.43
N ALA A 253 -79.35 -4.04 -71.73
CA ALA A 253 -79.23 -3.38 -73.01
C ALA A 253 -78.91 -4.37 -74.15
N GLU A 254 -78.03 -5.35 -73.92
CA GLU A 254 -77.72 -6.45 -74.85
C GLU A 254 -78.95 -7.31 -75.11
N VAL A 255 -79.72 -7.68 -74.07
CA VAL A 255 -80.99 -8.39 -74.23
C VAL A 255 -81.99 -7.55 -75.02
N SER A 256 -82.15 -6.27 -74.69
CA SER A 256 -83.02 -5.36 -75.45
C SER A 256 -82.58 -5.19 -76.91
N LEU A 257 -81.27 -5.13 -77.16
CA LEU A 257 -80.72 -5.06 -78.51
C LEU A 257 -80.91 -6.40 -79.24
N SER A 258 -80.82 -7.54 -78.55
CA SER A 258 -81.13 -8.86 -79.10
C SER A 258 -82.62 -9.00 -79.46
N THR A 259 -83.53 -8.46 -78.63
CA THR A 259 -84.97 -8.46 -78.96
C THR A 259 -85.28 -7.51 -80.10
N MET A 260 -84.68 -6.31 -80.12
CA MET A 260 -84.81 -5.37 -81.24
C MET A 260 -84.23 -5.92 -82.54
N THR A 261 -83.09 -6.62 -82.50
CA THR A 261 -82.53 -7.29 -83.68
C THR A 261 -83.41 -8.44 -84.14
N ASN A 262 -84.01 -9.23 -83.24
CA ASN A 262 -84.99 -10.25 -83.60
C ASN A 262 -86.25 -9.63 -84.24
N VAL A 263 -86.78 -8.53 -83.69
CA VAL A 263 -87.89 -7.77 -84.28
C VAL A 263 -87.50 -7.21 -85.65
N LYS A 264 -86.29 -6.64 -85.79
CA LYS A 264 -85.78 -6.17 -87.06
C LYS A 264 -85.70 -7.30 -88.08
N LEU A 265 -85.17 -8.47 -87.71
CA LEU A 265 -85.09 -9.65 -88.59
C LEU A 265 -86.49 -10.15 -88.98
N ALA A 266 -87.45 -10.15 -88.05
CA ALA A 266 -88.84 -10.49 -88.35
C ALA A 266 -89.47 -9.49 -89.33
N LEU A 267 -89.25 -8.18 -89.13
CA LEU A 267 -89.68 -7.14 -90.06
C LEU A 267 -88.95 -7.20 -91.41
N GLU A 268 -87.68 -7.58 -91.44
CA GLU A 268 -86.93 -7.82 -92.69
C GLU A 268 -87.48 -9.04 -93.42
N ALA A 269 -87.85 -10.11 -92.71
CA ALA A 269 -88.51 -11.29 -93.27
C ALA A 269 -89.92 -10.97 -93.78
N GLU A 270 -90.71 -10.17 -93.07
CA GLU A 270 -91.99 -9.64 -93.55
C GLU A 270 -91.80 -8.72 -94.76
N ASN A 271 -90.82 -7.82 -94.75
CA ASN A 271 -90.49 -7.02 -95.93
C ASN A 271 -90.06 -7.89 -97.11
N HIS A 272 -89.34 -8.98 -96.85
CA HIS A 272 -88.96 -9.93 -97.89
C HIS A 272 -90.18 -10.68 -98.43
N SER A 273 -91.11 -11.10 -97.57
CA SER A 273 -92.36 -11.73 -97.98
C SER A 273 -93.26 -10.75 -98.76
N PHE A 274 -93.33 -9.48 -98.35
CA PHE A 274 -94.00 -8.43 -99.12
C PHE A 274 -93.33 -8.18 -100.47
N LYS A 275 -92.00 -8.16 -100.55
CA LYS A 275 -91.27 -8.08 -101.83
C LYS A 275 -91.55 -9.29 -102.72
N GLN A 276 -91.63 -10.49 -102.16
CA GLN A 276 -92.02 -11.70 -102.88
C GLN A 276 -93.49 -11.63 -103.35
N GLN A 277 -94.39 -11.07 -102.55
CA GLN A 277 -95.77 -10.83 -102.96
C GLN A 277 -95.84 -9.80 -104.09
N ILE A 278 -95.12 -8.68 -104.00
CA ILE A 278 -95.03 -7.65 -105.04
C ILE A 278 -94.52 -8.25 -106.35
N THR A 279 -93.40 -8.98 -106.32
CA THR A 279 -92.85 -9.64 -107.52
C THR A 279 -93.83 -10.67 -108.10
N SER A 280 -94.54 -11.44 -107.27
CA SER A 280 -95.59 -12.36 -107.76
C SER A 280 -96.77 -11.62 -108.42
N VAL A 281 -97.11 -10.41 -107.95
CA VAL A 281 -98.14 -9.56 -108.54
C VAL A 281 -97.62 -8.91 -109.83
N GLU A 282 -96.37 -8.48 -109.86
CA GLU A 282 -95.69 -7.99 -111.07
C GLU A 282 -95.63 -9.07 -112.16
N ASP A 283 -95.30 -10.31 -111.80
CA ASP A 283 -95.34 -11.47 -112.72
C ASP A 283 -96.75 -11.75 -113.23
N ARG A 284 -97.77 -11.68 -112.36
CA ARG A 284 -99.18 -11.79 -112.78
C ARG A 284 -99.59 -10.63 -113.69
N TYR A 285 -99.08 -9.42 -113.45
CA TYR A 285 -99.33 -8.25 -114.29
C TYR A 285 -98.66 -8.39 -115.65
N GLN A 286 -97.40 -8.86 -115.71
CA GLN A 286 -96.64 -9.19 -116.92
C GLN A 286 -97.31 -10.33 -117.72
N GLN A 287 -97.81 -11.36 -117.04
CA GLN A 287 -98.59 -12.43 -117.65
C GLN A 287 -99.92 -11.92 -118.20
N ALA A 288 -100.61 -11.02 -117.49
CA ALA A 288 -101.82 -10.39 -117.99
C ALA A 288 -101.56 -9.49 -119.20
N THR A 289 -100.46 -8.73 -119.22
CA THR A 289 -100.08 -7.88 -120.37
C THR A 289 -99.67 -8.70 -121.58
N SER A 290 -98.90 -9.78 -121.40
CA SER A 290 -98.60 -10.72 -122.48
C SER A 290 -99.84 -11.45 -122.98
N ARG A 291 -100.81 -11.78 -122.10
CA ARG A 291 -102.12 -12.32 -122.49
C ARG A 291 -102.93 -11.33 -123.31
N ILE A 292 -102.95 -10.05 -122.93
CA ILE A 292 -103.61 -8.97 -123.68
C ILE A 292 -102.95 -8.80 -125.05
N ASN A 293 -101.62 -8.82 -125.12
CA ASN A 293 -100.89 -8.72 -126.38
C ASN A 293 -101.17 -9.91 -127.30
N LEU A 294 -101.23 -11.14 -126.75
CA LEU A 294 -101.59 -12.34 -127.51
C LEU A 294 -103.03 -12.28 -128.04
N LEU A 295 -103.97 -11.83 -127.21
CA LEU A 295 -105.36 -11.63 -127.62
C LEU A 295 -105.48 -10.57 -128.71
N ASN A 296 -104.70 -9.49 -128.63
CA ASN A 296 -104.67 -8.46 -129.69
C ASN A 296 -104.10 -9.00 -131.00
N THR A 297 -103.06 -9.84 -130.96
CA THR A 297 -102.54 -10.52 -132.17
C THR A 297 -103.54 -11.51 -132.76
N GLN A 298 -104.29 -12.23 -131.90
CA GLN A 298 -105.36 -13.13 -132.35
C GLN A 298 -106.55 -12.36 -132.95
N LEU A 299 -106.86 -11.18 -132.43
CA LEU A 299 -107.89 -10.30 -132.98
C LEU A 299 -107.49 -9.77 -134.36
N ALA A 300 -106.22 -9.39 -134.54
CA ALA A 300 -105.65 -8.98 -135.82
C ALA A 300 -105.70 -10.11 -136.88
N GLU A 301 -105.35 -11.34 -136.50
CA GLU A 301 -105.46 -12.50 -137.39
C GLU A 301 -106.92 -12.83 -137.77
N GLN A 302 -107.88 -12.62 -136.87
CA GLN A 302 -109.30 -12.83 -137.17
C GLN A 302 -109.89 -11.71 -138.05
N THR A 303 -109.38 -10.48 -137.94
CA THR A 303 -109.76 -9.40 -138.87
C THR A 303 -109.21 -9.65 -140.27
N ASP A 304 -108.00 -10.17 -140.40
CA ASP A 304 -107.41 -10.50 -141.71
C ASP A 304 -108.10 -11.71 -142.37
N LYS A 305 -108.49 -12.72 -141.59
CA LYS A 305 -109.33 -13.84 -142.07
C LYS A 305 -110.71 -13.37 -142.53
N ASN A 306 -111.34 -12.44 -141.81
CA ASN A 306 -112.61 -11.85 -142.24
C ASN A 306 -112.46 -11.02 -143.53
N ALA A 307 -111.36 -10.29 -143.70
CA ALA A 307 -111.09 -9.55 -144.93
C ALA A 307 -110.93 -10.48 -146.15
N LEU A 308 -110.26 -11.63 -145.98
CA LEU A 308 -110.12 -12.65 -147.03
C LEU A 308 -111.45 -13.34 -147.38
N LEU A 309 -112.28 -13.68 -146.39
CA LEU A 309 -113.62 -14.24 -146.60
C LEU A 309 -114.56 -13.26 -147.35
N ILE A 310 -114.43 -11.95 -147.11
CA ILE A 310 -115.21 -10.94 -147.83
C ILE A 310 -114.81 -10.87 -149.32
N ILE A 311 -113.51 -10.99 -149.62
CA ILE A 311 -112.99 -11.01 -151.00
C ILE A 311 -113.43 -12.29 -151.73
N GLU A 312 -113.46 -13.42 -151.03
CA GLU A 312 -113.90 -14.71 -151.59
C GLU A 312 -115.40 -14.72 -151.90
N VAL A 313 -116.24 -14.17 -151.01
CA VAL A 313 -117.69 -13.99 -151.24
C VAL A 313 -117.96 -13.03 -152.40
N GLN A 314 -117.16 -11.97 -152.58
CA GLN A 314 -117.31 -11.05 -153.72
C GLN A 314 -116.94 -11.71 -155.07
N SER A 315 -115.92 -12.58 -155.08
CA SER A 315 -115.52 -13.31 -156.28
C SER A 315 -116.58 -14.33 -156.73
N LEU A 316 -117.17 -15.09 -155.80
CA LEU A 316 -118.24 -16.06 -156.07
C LEU A 316 -119.55 -15.39 -156.51
N LYS A 317 -119.80 -14.15 -156.07
CA LYS A 317 -120.95 -13.34 -156.52
C LYS A 317 -120.79 -12.85 -157.97
N SER A 318 -119.55 -12.60 -158.42
CA SER A 318 -119.24 -12.19 -159.79
C SER A 318 -119.33 -13.35 -160.81
N THR A 319 -118.99 -14.57 -160.40
CA THR A 319 -119.11 -15.77 -161.24
C THR A 319 -120.55 -16.25 -161.41
N ALA A 320 -121.40 -16.06 -160.39
CA ALA A 320 -122.83 -16.38 -160.46
C ALA A 320 -123.61 -15.45 -161.40
N ASN A 321 -123.23 -14.17 -161.48
CA ASN A 321 -123.87 -13.21 -162.40
C ASN A 321 -123.44 -13.43 -163.87
N ALA A 322 -122.20 -13.86 -164.12
CA ALA A 322 -121.72 -14.21 -165.46
C ALA A 322 -122.37 -15.50 -166.02
N GLN A 323 -122.79 -16.43 -165.16
CA GLN A 323 -123.53 -17.64 -165.57
C GLN A 323 -125.01 -17.35 -165.89
N LYS A 324 -125.59 -16.30 -165.31
CA LYS A 324 -126.98 -15.89 -165.56
C LYS A 324 -127.14 -15.20 -166.92
N ASP A 325 -126.19 -14.33 -167.30
CA ASP A 325 -126.23 -13.59 -168.58
C ASP A 325 -125.96 -14.46 -169.83
N ILE A 326 -125.46 -15.69 -169.64
CA ILE A 326 -125.28 -16.69 -170.71
C ILE A 326 -126.57 -17.49 -170.94
N MET A 327 -127.37 -17.74 -169.88
CA MET A 327 -128.68 -18.41 -170.03
C MET A 327 -129.73 -17.51 -170.67
N ASP A 328 -129.72 -16.19 -170.40
CA ASP A 328 -130.67 -15.25 -171.00
C ASP A 328 -130.41 -14.99 -172.51
N ARG A 329 -129.23 -15.37 -173.02
CA ARG A 329 -128.86 -15.23 -174.44
C ARG A 329 -129.18 -16.47 -175.30
N TRP A 330 -129.36 -17.64 -174.69
CA TRP A 330 -129.67 -18.90 -175.40
C TRP A 330 -131.17 -19.10 -175.70
N PHE A 331 -132.05 -18.39 -174.99
CA PHE A 331 -133.51 -18.58 -175.11
C PHE A 331 -134.18 -17.74 -176.20
N ILE A 332 -133.47 -16.82 -176.87
CA ILE A 332 -134.03 -15.90 -177.87
C ILE A 332 -133.85 -16.39 -179.33
N GLU A 333 -133.05 -17.43 -179.60
CA GLU A 333 -132.64 -17.81 -180.97
C GLU A 333 -133.23 -19.10 -181.57
N LEU A 334 -134.12 -19.81 -180.88
CA LEU A 334 -134.78 -21.02 -181.43
C LEU A 334 -136.32 -20.96 -181.34
N LYS A 335 -136.90 -20.20 -182.27
CA LYS A 335 -138.09 -20.51 -183.11
C LYS A 335 -139.25 -21.32 -182.48
N GLY A 336 -140.50 -20.92 -182.67
CA GLY A 336 -141.02 -20.42 -183.95
C GLY A 336 -141.07 -21.50 -185.04
N ALA A 337 -141.40 -22.74 -184.67
CA ALA A 337 -142.40 -23.65 -185.25
C ALA A 337 -142.61 -24.74 -184.18
N ASP A 338 -143.50 -24.58 -183.20
CA ASP A 338 -144.93 -24.41 -183.41
C ASP A 338 -145.56 -23.27 -182.62
N SER A 339 -146.49 -22.66 -183.33
CA SER A 339 -147.49 -21.69 -182.94
C SER A 339 -148.59 -22.28 -182.06
N GLN A 340 -149.29 -21.36 -181.38
CA GLN A 340 -150.54 -21.58 -180.64
C GLN A 340 -150.30 -22.27 -179.29
N ASN A 341 -150.80 -21.77 -178.16
CA ASN A 341 -152.16 -21.35 -177.97
C ASN A 341 -152.25 -20.65 -176.62
N ARG A 342 -153.05 -19.58 -176.60
CA ARG A 342 -153.79 -19.04 -175.47
C ARG A 342 -153.00 -18.41 -174.31
N SER A 343 -152.87 -17.09 -174.28
CA SER A 343 -153.93 -16.10 -174.00
C SER A 343 -154.12 -15.83 -172.52
N ILE A 344 -154.12 -14.53 -172.24
CA ILE A 344 -154.96 -13.86 -171.24
C ILE A 344 -154.49 -14.02 -169.80
N SER A 345 -153.98 -12.90 -169.31
CA SER A 345 -154.57 -12.04 -168.27
C SER A 345 -153.45 -11.66 -167.32
N LYS A 346 -153.09 -10.37 -167.24
CA LYS A 346 -153.79 -9.43 -166.35
C LYS A 346 -153.95 -10.03 -164.96
N ASP A 347 -153.21 -9.51 -163.99
CA ASP A 347 -153.76 -8.54 -163.07
C ASP A 347 -152.84 -8.36 -161.85
N ASN A 348 -152.94 -7.14 -161.31
CA ASN A 348 -152.74 -6.74 -159.93
C ASN A 348 -151.32 -6.51 -159.40
N ASN A 349 -151.18 -5.28 -158.88
CA ASN A 349 -150.51 -4.87 -157.63
C ASN A 349 -149.16 -5.51 -157.27
#